data_AF-A0A8B8PRL2-F1
#
_entry.id   AF-A0A8B8PRL2-F1
#
_cell.length_a   1.000
_cell.length_b   1.000
_cell.length_c   1.000
_cell.angle_alpha   90.00
_cell.angle_beta   90.00
_cell.angle_gamma   90.00
#
_symmetry.space_group_name_H-M   'P 1'
#
loop_
_entity.id
_entity.type
_entity.pdbx_description
1 polymer ?
#
loop_
_entity_poly.entity_id
_entity_poly.type
_entity_poly.pdbx_seq_one_letter_code
_entity_poly.pdbx_strand_id
1 'polypeptide(L)'
;MSSGKSCKGKLLSEGKTKQIYQHATNEEWVLIESKDRITAGDGAKSHEMKDKSEFSTRTNAAIFEFLNAVGVPTSFVSRVQGDSKSFVARKCQMIPIEWVTRRLATGSFLRRHPNVKEGYRFAPVKLETFFKDDANHDPYWSIESIKEADFPGVNLTESDVERMCMLSRLIFQILERAWQTLNHSLVDMKVEFGVDSNGEIVLSDVIDNDSWRLWPNGDKRLMLDKQVYRNLVDVDSASMEKIRSNFALVAERTENLFKSLIPSQADDNSIVPPQVGIIMGSKSDEAFVQSIVKSLEKFGVYRTKSHISSAHKSTDYTLTAIEKLNQWTSCKCIIAVAGRSNGLGLVTAANSTIPVINCPPMSDLTAAMVDIWSSLRVPSGLGCTTCLGPESAGMAAAHIVANEDCYVWSRVKTIQTMAAIKLIAEDSA
;
A
#
# COMPACT_ATOMS: atom_id res chain seq x y z
N MET A 1 -10.82 -20.69 25.17
CA MET A 1 -11.86 -21.59 24.63
C MET A 1 -13.24 -20.97 24.91
N SER A 2 -13.74 -20.13 24.01
CA SER A 2 -15.17 -19.90 23.85
C SER A 2 -15.53 -20.45 22.48
N SER A 3 -16.46 -21.41 22.46
CA SER A 3 -17.02 -22.03 21.28
C SER A 3 -17.63 -20.96 20.36
N GLY A 4 -17.46 -21.15 19.04
CA GLY A 4 -17.88 -20.23 17.98
C GLY A 4 -19.34 -19.84 18.02
N LYS A 5 -19.66 -18.76 18.76
CA LYS A 5 -20.87 -18.00 18.51
C LYS A 5 -20.70 -17.31 17.16
N SER A 6 -21.55 -17.70 16.21
CA SER A 6 -21.67 -17.01 14.92
C SER A 6 -21.84 -15.52 15.17
N CYS A 7 -20.93 -14.70 14.64
CA CYS A 7 -21.01 -13.24 14.70
C CYS A 7 -22.07 -12.67 13.75
N LYS A 8 -22.88 -13.55 13.12
CA LYS A 8 -23.90 -13.23 12.11
C LYS A 8 -25.25 -12.90 12.76
N GLY A 9 -25.68 -11.66 12.60
CA GLY A 9 -27.02 -11.18 12.96
C GLY A 9 -27.99 -11.21 11.78
N LYS A 10 -28.94 -10.27 11.78
CA LYS A 10 -29.98 -10.14 10.74
C LYS A 10 -29.37 -9.73 9.38
N LEU A 11 -29.91 -10.27 8.28
CA LEU A 11 -29.59 -9.80 6.92
C LEU A 11 -30.02 -8.33 6.74
N LEU A 12 -29.07 -7.49 6.34
CA LEU A 12 -29.26 -6.06 6.07
C LEU A 12 -29.49 -5.79 4.59
N SER A 13 -28.70 -6.42 3.72
CA SER A 13 -28.81 -6.29 2.27
C SER A 13 -28.22 -7.51 1.54
N GLU A 14 -28.69 -7.74 0.32
CA GLU A 14 -28.17 -8.79 -0.56
C GLU A 14 -27.88 -8.21 -1.95
N GLY A 15 -26.69 -8.51 -2.46
CA GLY A 15 -26.28 -8.19 -3.83
C GLY A 15 -26.03 -9.44 -4.68
N LYS A 16 -25.55 -9.20 -5.90
CA LYS A 16 -25.25 -10.26 -6.89
C LYS A 16 -24.24 -11.29 -6.37
N THR A 17 -23.22 -10.84 -5.64
CA THR A 17 -22.06 -11.66 -5.22
C THR A 17 -21.81 -11.71 -3.71
N LYS A 18 -22.57 -10.97 -2.89
CA LYS A 18 -22.36 -10.86 -1.44
C LYS A 18 -23.66 -10.60 -0.69
N GLN A 19 -23.69 -10.96 0.59
CA GLN A 19 -24.74 -10.62 1.56
C GLN A 19 -24.12 -9.87 2.73
N ILE A 20 -24.82 -8.88 3.25
CA ILE A 20 -24.37 -8.07 4.39
C ILE A 20 -25.30 -8.34 5.57
N TYR A 21 -24.73 -8.74 6.68
CA TYR A 21 -25.44 -9.04 7.93
C TYR A 21 -25.01 -8.06 9.01
N GLN A 22 -25.91 -7.79 9.95
CA GLN A 22 -25.57 -7.09 11.18
C GLN A 22 -24.54 -7.92 11.96
N HIS A 23 -23.53 -7.27 12.54
CA HIS A 23 -22.63 -7.97 13.45
C HIS A 23 -23.32 -8.19 14.81
N ALA A 24 -23.22 -9.41 15.35
CA ALA A 24 -24.03 -9.86 16.48
C ALA A 24 -23.82 -9.07 17.78
N THR A 25 -22.66 -8.43 17.96
CA THR A 25 -22.29 -7.75 19.22
C THR A 25 -21.75 -6.33 19.04
N ASN A 26 -21.70 -5.81 17.81
CA ASN A 26 -21.19 -4.46 17.54
C ASN A 26 -21.99 -3.81 16.41
N GLU A 27 -22.73 -2.75 16.72
CA GLU A 27 -23.61 -2.07 15.76
C GLU A 27 -22.87 -1.23 14.72
N GLU A 28 -21.61 -0.87 15.00
CA GLU A 28 -20.74 -0.18 14.06
C GLU A 28 -20.13 -1.12 13.03
N TRP A 29 -20.29 -2.44 13.19
CA TRP A 29 -19.72 -3.44 12.30
C TRP A 29 -20.80 -4.23 11.56
N VAL A 30 -20.42 -4.75 10.40
CA VAL A 30 -21.18 -5.67 9.58
C VAL A 30 -20.35 -6.90 9.27
N LEU A 31 -21.04 -8.01 9.03
CA LEU A 31 -20.46 -9.23 8.48
C LEU A 31 -20.78 -9.28 6.99
N ILE A 32 -19.76 -9.34 6.14
CA ILE A 32 -19.91 -9.48 4.69
C ILE A 32 -19.60 -10.92 4.32
N GLU A 33 -20.59 -11.63 3.79
CA GLU A 33 -20.49 -13.03 3.34
C GLU A 33 -20.52 -13.08 1.81
N SER A 34 -19.47 -13.63 1.20
CA SER A 34 -19.38 -13.80 -0.25
C SER A 34 -20.23 -14.97 -0.74
N LYS A 35 -20.77 -14.90 -1.96
CA LYS A 35 -21.55 -15.97 -2.60
C LYS A 35 -20.74 -16.73 -3.64
N ASP A 36 -21.03 -18.02 -3.80
CA ASP A 36 -20.44 -18.90 -4.83
C ASP A 36 -21.02 -18.63 -6.23
N ARG A 37 -21.02 -17.36 -6.66
CA ARG A 37 -21.66 -16.91 -7.91
C ARG A 37 -20.79 -15.92 -8.66
N ILE A 38 -20.59 -16.16 -9.96
CA ILE A 38 -19.94 -15.25 -10.89
C ILE A 38 -20.96 -14.64 -11.85
N THR A 39 -20.83 -13.34 -12.14
CA THR A 39 -21.78 -12.59 -12.98
C THR A 39 -21.08 -11.68 -14.00
N ALA A 40 -21.67 -11.42 -15.17
CA ALA A 40 -21.19 -10.45 -16.15
C ALA A 40 -22.36 -9.81 -16.93
N GLY A 41 -22.13 -8.62 -17.49
CA GLY A 41 -23.16 -7.88 -18.24
C GLY A 41 -24.36 -7.53 -17.36
N ASP A 42 -24.11 -6.86 -16.24
CA ASP A 42 -25.11 -6.44 -15.25
C ASP A 42 -25.98 -7.56 -14.66
N GLY A 43 -25.52 -8.80 -14.79
CA GLY A 43 -26.20 -10.00 -14.28
C GLY A 43 -26.85 -10.86 -15.36
N ALA A 44 -26.85 -10.41 -16.63
CA ALA A 44 -27.38 -11.17 -17.76
C ALA A 44 -26.68 -12.53 -17.92
N LYS A 45 -25.38 -12.58 -17.62
CA LYS A 45 -24.60 -13.82 -17.54
C LYS A 45 -24.34 -14.15 -16.08
N SER A 46 -24.86 -15.26 -15.56
CA SER A 46 -24.70 -15.65 -14.15
C SER A 46 -24.57 -17.16 -14.00
N HIS A 47 -23.54 -17.62 -13.29
CA HIS A 47 -23.30 -19.04 -13.05
C HIS A 47 -22.86 -19.28 -11.60
N GLU A 48 -23.21 -20.43 -11.05
CA GLU A 48 -22.63 -20.90 -9.79
C GLU A 48 -21.18 -21.31 -10.03
N MET A 49 -20.29 -20.93 -9.13
CA MET A 49 -18.89 -21.31 -9.17
C MET A 49 -18.46 -21.70 -7.77
N LYS A 50 -18.33 -23.02 -7.58
CA LYS A 50 -17.91 -23.63 -6.32
C LYS A 50 -16.63 -22.96 -5.78
N ASP A 51 -16.60 -22.70 -4.49
CA ASP A 51 -15.49 -22.11 -3.74
C ASP A 51 -15.14 -20.65 -4.10
N LYS A 52 -15.87 -19.99 -5.02
CA LYS A 52 -15.64 -18.58 -5.36
C LYS A 52 -15.73 -17.69 -4.13
N SER A 53 -16.69 -17.94 -3.24
CA SER A 53 -16.89 -17.16 -2.01
C SER A 53 -15.64 -17.13 -1.15
N GLU A 54 -14.98 -18.28 -1.00
CA GLU A 54 -13.72 -18.40 -0.28
C GLU A 54 -12.58 -17.69 -1.02
N PHE A 55 -12.44 -17.90 -2.34
CA PHE A 55 -11.39 -17.24 -3.12
C PHE A 55 -11.51 -15.71 -3.07
N SER A 56 -12.71 -15.18 -3.28
CA SER A 56 -12.99 -13.73 -3.19
C SER A 56 -12.67 -13.19 -1.79
N THR A 57 -13.07 -13.90 -0.73
CA THR A 57 -12.83 -13.46 0.66
C THR A 57 -11.36 -13.48 1.02
N ARG A 58 -10.61 -14.52 0.62
CA ARG A 58 -9.16 -14.63 0.85
C ARG A 58 -8.38 -13.56 0.11
N THR A 59 -8.69 -13.32 -1.17
CA THR A 59 -8.09 -12.24 -1.97
C THR A 59 -8.37 -10.89 -1.31
N ASN A 60 -9.62 -10.61 -0.96
CA ASN A 60 -10.04 -9.36 -0.34
C ASN A 60 -9.31 -9.11 0.99
N ALA A 61 -9.37 -10.09 1.90
CA ALA A 61 -8.77 -9.95 3.22
C ALA A 61 -7.26 -9.69 3.14
N ALA A 62 -6.53 -10.42 2.29
CA ALA A 62 -5.08 -10.23 2.13
C ALA A 62 -4.72 -8.83 1.62
N ILE A 63 -5.50 -8.30 0.66
CA ILE A 63 -5.31 -6.94 0.13
C ILE A 63 -5.60 -5.89 1.21
N PHE A 64 -6.75 -6.00 1.88
CA PHE A 64 -7.15 -5.02 2.88
C PHE A 64 -6.27 -5.05 4.13
N GLU A 65 -5.77 -6.22 4.55
CA GLU A 65 -4.77 -6.35 5.61
C GLU A 65 -3.48 -5.58 5.26
N PHE A 66 -3.00 -5.73 4.03
CA PHE A 66 -1.83 -4.99 3.56
C PHE A 66 -2.08 -3.47 3.47
N LEU A 67 -3.23 -3.06 2.90
CA LEU A 67 -3.62 -1.65 2.79
C LEU A 67 -3.72 -1.00 4.18
N ASN A 68 -4.33 -1.68 5.16
CA ASN A 68 -4.36 -1.26 6.56
C ASN A 68 -2.94 -1.16 7.14
N ALA A 69 -2.09 -2.17 6.90
CA ALA A 69 -0.72 -2.20 7.41
C ALA A 69 0.15 -1.06 6.87
N VAL A 70 -0.14 -0.54 5.67
CA VAL A 70 0.57 0.60 5.08
C VAL A 70 -0.13 1.95 5.33
N GLY A 71 -1.25 1.95 6.07
CA GLY A 71 -1.94 3.15 6.56
C GLY A 71 -3.03 3.70 5.64
N VAL A 72 -3.52 2.94 4.66
CA VAL A 72 -4.69 3.36 3.86
C VAL A 72 -5.94 3.19 4.72
N PRO A 73 -6.84 4.20 4.79
CA PRO A 73 -8.09 4.06 5.53
C PRO A 73 -9.04 3.10 4.82
N THR A 74 -9.37 1.98 5.47
CA THR A 74 -10.30 0.99 4.92
C THR A 74 -11.41 0.60 5.91
N SER A 75 -12.51 0.05 5.40
CA SER A 75 -13.57 -0.50 6.24
C SER A 75 -13.25 -1.89 6.80
N PHE A 76 -12.20 -2.58 6.34
CA PHE A 76 -11.91 -3.94 6.79
C PHE A 76 -11.43 -3.97 8.25
N VAL A 77 -12.05 -4.82 9.06
CA VAL A 77 -11.71 -4.99 10.48
C VAL A 77 -10.92 -6.28 10.68
N SER A 78 -11.47 -7.42 10.30
CA SER A 78 -10.82 -8.72 10.49
C SER A 78 -11.43 -9.82 9.63
N ARG A 79 -10.67 -10.91 9.47
CA ARG A 79 -11.21 -12.20 9.06
C ARG A 79 -12.11 -12.78 10.15
N VAL A 80 -12.98 -13.73 9.78
CA VAL A 80 -13.83 -14.46 10.73
C VAL A 80 -13.21 -15.81 11.04
N GLN A 81 -12.99 -16.12 12.31
CA GLN A 81 -12.38 -17.39 12.70
C GLN A 81 -13.32 -18.56 12.41
N GLY A 82 -12.85 -19.54 11.64
CA GLY A 82 -13.64 -20.73 11.29
C GLY A 82 -14.65 -20.52 10.16
N ASP A 83 -14.68 -19.34 9.53
CA ASP A 83 -15.49 -19.04 8.34
C ASP A 83 -14.61 -18.41 7.26
N SER A 84 -14.35 -19.16 6.18
CA SER A 84 -13.51 -18.72 5.07
C SER A 84 -14.24 -17.83 4.04
N LYS A 85 -15.56 -17.67 4.18
CA LYS A 85 -16.43 -16.98 3.20
C LYS A 85 -16.87 -15.60 3.67
N SER A 86 -16.58 -15.25 4.92
CA SER A 86 -17.00 -14.00 5.53
C SER A 86 -15.84 -13.20 6.15
N PHE A 87 -16.02 -11.88 6.21
CA PHE A 87 -15.14 -10.97 6.94
C PHE A 87 -15.94 -9.89 7.65
N VAL A 88 -15.33 -9.29 8.69
CA VAL A 88 -15.91 -8.18 9.45
C VAL A 88 -15.44 -6.87 8.84
N ALA A 89 -16.38 -5.95 8.62
CA ALA A 89 -16.10 -4.59 8.16
C ALA A 89 -16.84 -3.57 9.01
N ARG A 90 -16.32 -2.34 9.05
CA ARG A 90 -17.06 -1.16 9.55
C ARG A 90 -18.28 -0.95 8.68
N LYS A 91 -19.41 -0.69 9.31
CA LYS A 91 -20.65 -0.29 8.64
C LYS A 91 -20.41 1.07 8.00
N CYS A 92 -20.58 1.13 6.68
CA CYS A 92 -20.40 2.36 5.91
C CYS A 92 -21.68 2.69 5.15
N GLN A 93 -21.92 3.97 4.94
CA GLN A 93 -22.83 4.44 3.91
C GLN A 93 -22.06 4.53 2.59
N MET A 94 -22.45 3.71 1.62
CA MET A 94 -21.72 3.59 0.35
C MET A 94 -21.97 4.81 -0.54
N ILE A 95 -20.91 5.32 -1.14
CA ILE A 95 -20.95 6.36 -2.16
C ILE A 95 -21.19 5.67 -3.50
N PRO A 96 -22.24 6.01 -4.27
CA PRO A 96 -22.65 5.25 -5.47
C PRO A 96 -21.79 5.58 -6.70
N ILE A 97 -20.46 5.56 -6.53
CA ILE A 97 -19.47 5.84 -7.58
C ILE A 97 -18.46 4.69 -7.64
N GLU A 98 -18.28 4.15 -8.84
CA GLU A 98 -17.19 3.25 -9.18
C GLU A 98 -15.96 4.04 -9.61
N TRP A 99 -14.88 3.91 -8.83
CA TRP A 99 -13.60 4.60 -9.09
C TRP A 99 -12.67 3.68 -9.86
N VAL A 100 -12.49 3.95 -11.14
CA VAL A 100 -11.70 3.09 -12.05
C VAL A 100 -10.37 3.74 -12.37
N THR A 101 -9.29 3.07 -12.01
CA THR A 101 -7.92 3.47 -12.32
C THR A 101 -7.30 2.59 -13.40
N ARG A 102 -6.54 3.17 -14.33
CA ARG A 102 -5.92 2.44 -15.45
C ARG A 102 -4.45 2.78 -15.62
N ARG A 103 -3.63 1.74 -15.79
CA ARG A 103 -2.28 1.87 -16.32
C ARG A 103 -2.22 1.69 -17.82
N LEU A 104 -2.99 0.75 -18.38
CA LEU A 104 -3.03 0.50 -19.82
C LEU A 104 -4.44 0.70 -20.37
N ALA A 105 -4.55 1.19 -21.60
CA ALA A 105 -5.80 1.30 -22.33
C ALA A 105 -6.27 -0.10 -22.78
N THR A 106 -7.43 -0.53 -22.28
CA THR A 106 -8.15 -1.76 -22.69
C THR A 106 -9.64 -1.63 -22.36
N GLY A 107 -10.44 -2.63 -22.69
CA GLY A 107 -11.84 -2.74 -22.26
C GLY A 107 -12.72 -1.55 -22.67
N SER A 108 -13.53 -1.05 -21.73
CA SER A 108 -14.49 0.03 -21.98
C SER A 108 -13.84 1.37 -22.33
N PHE A 109 -12.56 1.56 -22.00
CA PHE A 109 -11.82 2.75 -22.38
C PHE A 109 -11.69 2.87 -23.91
N LEU A 110 -11.32 1.76 -24.59
CA LEU A 110 -11.13 1.74 -26.04
C LEU A 110 -12.45 1.93 -26.80
N ARG A 111 -13.57 1.45 -26.25
CA ARG A 111 -14.90 1.68 -26.84
C ARG A 111 -15.29 3.15 -26.84
N ARG A 112 -14.94 3.88 -25.78
CA ARG A 112 -15.17 5.34 -25.66
C ARG A 112 -14.12 6.17 -26.40
N HIS A 113 -12.95 5.59 -26.71
CA HIS A 113 -11.83 6.26 -27.36
C HIS A 113 -11.30 5.42 -28.54
N PRO A 114 -12.03 5.34 -29.66
CA PRO A 114 -11.75 4.40 -30.76
C PRO A 114 -10.38 4.63 -31.44
N ASN A 115 -9.80 5.83 -31.30
CA ASN A 115 -8.49 6.17 -31.87
C ASN A 115 -7.30 5.77 -30.98
N VAL A 116 -7.56 5.27 -29.76
CA VAL A 116 -6.50 4.84 -28.84
C VAL A 116 -6.20 3.35 -29.08
N LYS A 117 -4.92 3.01 -29.19
CA LYS A 117 -4.49 1.62 -29.34
C LYS A 117 -4.53 0.88 -28.01
N GLU A 118 -4.92 -0.39 -28.04
CA GLU A 118 -4.80 -1.26 -26.87
C GLU A 118 -3.35 -1.33 -26.38
N GLY A 119 -3.15 -1.27 -25.06
CA GLY A 119 -1.82 -1.25 -24.45
C GLY A 119 -1.19 0.14 -24.33
N TYR A 120 -1.85 1.22 -24.79
CA TYR A 120 -1.38 2.58 -24.51
C TYR A 120 -1.22 2.80 -22.99
N ARG A 121 -0.04 3.26 -22.56
CA ARG A 121 0.30 3.41 -21.14
C ARG A 121 -0.03 4.82 -20.64
N PHE A 122 -0.82 4.90 -19.58
CA PHE A 122 -1.10 6.13 -18.85
C PHE A 122 -0.01 6.41 -17.80
N ALA A 123 0.63 7.57 -17.88
CA ALA A 123 1.54 8.09 -16.88
C ALA A 123 1.31 9.62 -16.74
N PRO A 124 0.67 10.10 -15.65
CA PRO A 124 0.22 9.38 -14.45
C PRO A 124 -0.96 8.42 -14.70
N VAL A 125 -1.32 7.64 -13.66
CA VAL A 125 -2.46 6.70 -13.69
C VAL A 125 -3.74 7.45 -14.06
N LYS A 126 -4.45 6.96 -15.08
CA LYS A 126 -5.75 7.53 -15.48
C LYS A 126 -6.80 7.15 -14.43
N LEU A 127 -7.57 8.12 -13.97
CA LEU A 127 -8.74 7.92 -13.13
C LEU A 127 -9.98 8.23 -13.97
N GLU A 128 -11.01 7.42 -13.81
CA GLU A 128 -12.35 7.59 -14.37
C GLU A 128 -13.38 7.20 -13.31
N THR A 129 -14.55 7.80 -13.38
CA THR A 129 -15.65 7.59 -12.43
C THR A 129 -16.92 7.20 -13.16
N PHE A 130 -17.66 6.25 -12.59
CA PHE A 130 -18.92 5.77 -13.14
C PHE A 130 -19.99 5.76 -12.05
N PHE A 131 -21.15 6.36 -12.31
CA PHE A 131 -22.25 6.36 -11.36
C PHE A 131 -22.94 5.00 -11.36
N LYS A 132 -23.20 4.44 -10.18
CA LYS A 132 -23.82 3.13 -10.04
C LYS A 132 -25.30 3.21 -10.42
N ASP A 133 -25.60 2.72 -11.62
CA ASP A 133 -26.94 2.68 -12.19
C ASP A 133 -27.02 1.52 -13.20
N ASP A 134 -27.36 0.34 -12.69
CA ASP A 134 -27.53 -0.89 -13.48
C ASP A 134 -28.49 -0.68 -14.66
N ALA A 135 -29.49 0.23 -14.55
CA ALA A 135 -30.46 0.48 -15.62
C ALA A 135 -29.87 1.27 -16.79
N ASN A 136 -28.83 2.07 -16.54
CA ASN A 136 -28.14 2.90 -17.52
C ASN A 136 -26.69 2.46 -17.79
N HIS A 137 -26.36 1.21 -17.43
CA HIS A 137 -25.05 0.60 -17.65
C HIS A 137 -23.88 1.39 -17.03
N ASP A 138 -24.07 1.88 -15.81
CA ASP A 138 -23.09 2.63 -15.02
C ASP A 138 -22.44 3.78 -15.82
N PRO A 139 -23.17 4.88 -16.09
CA PRO A 139 -22.70 5.94 -16.96
C PRO A 139 -21.46 6.64 -16.39
N TYR A 140 -20.56 7.08 -17.27
CA TYR A 140 -19.42 7.91 -16.88
C TYR A 140 -19.90 9.22 -16.28
N TRP A 141 -19.36 9.59 -15.13
CA TRP A 141 -19.56 10.89 -14.50
C TRP A 141 -18.24 11.64 -14.42
N SER A 142 -18.28 12.95 -14.65
CA SER A 142 -17.11 13.81 -14.45
C SER A 142 -16.87 14.06 -12.95
N ILE A 143 -15.68 14.53 -12.59
CA ILE A 143 -15.40 14.89 -11.18
C ILE A 143 -16.29 16.06 -10.76
N GLU A 144 -16.50 17.01 -11.67
CA GLU A 144 -17.41 18.15 -11.51
C GLU A 144 -18.84 17.66 -11.25
N SER A 145 -19.31 16.66 -12.00
CA SER A 145 -20.63 16.05 -11.77
C SER A 145 -20.75 15.42 -10.38
N ILE A 146 -19.68 14.83 -9.85
CA ILE A 146 -19.68 14.23 -8.50
C ILE A 146 -19.67 15.31 -7.41
N LYS A 147 -18.93 16.40 -7.62
CA LYS A 147 -18.88 17.54 -6.68
C LYS A 147 -20.23 18.25 -6.54
N GLU A 148 -20.98 18.35 -7.64
CA GLU A 148 -22.32 18.98 -7.68
C GLU A 148 -23.45 18.02 -7.29
N ALA A 149 -23.17 16.71 -7.19
CA ALA A 149 -24.20 15.71 -6.93
C ALA A 149 -24.61 15.69 -5.46
N ASP A 150 -25.92 15.75 -5.22
CA ASP A 150 -26.50 15.44 -3.93
C ASP A 150 -26.77 13.92 -3.84
N PHE A 151 -25.93 13.21 -3.10
CA PHE A 151 -26.12 11.79 -2.83
C PHE A 151 -26.97 11.60 -1.57
N PRO A 152 -28.18 11.04 -1.67
CA PRO A 152 -29.07 10.91 -0.51
C PRO A 152 -28.39 10.25 0.71
N GLY A 153 -28.29 11.04 1.77
CA GLY A 153 -27.72 10.66 3.06
C GLY A 153 -26.19 10.67 3.13
N VAL A 154 -25.46 10.95 2.05
CA VAL A 154 -24.01 11.17 2.08
C VAL A 154 -23.75 12.64 1.78
N ASN A 155 -23.24 13.38 2.76
CA ASN A 155 -22.79 14.75 2.54
C ASN A 155 -21.31 14.73 2.15
N LEU A 156 -21.00 15.04 0.88
CA LEU A 156 -19.63 15.11 0.38
C LEU A 156 -19.23 16.56 0.15
N THR A 157 -18.08 16.95 0.68
CA THR A 157 -17.42 18.20 0.32
C THR A 157 -16.61 18.05 -0.97
N GLU A 158 -16.16 19.14 -1.57
CA GLU A 158 -15.20 19.06 -2.67
C GLU A 158 -13.89 18.37 -2.25
N SER A 159 -13.43 18.63 -1.02
CA SER A 159 -12.23 18.02 -0.46
C SER A 159 -12.35 16.50 -0.30
N ASP A 160 -13.56 16.00 -0.05
CA ASP A 160 -13.88 14.57 0.00
C ASP A 160 -13.76 13.90 -1.36
N VAL A 161 -14.23 14.56 -2.42
CA VAL A 161 -14.10 14.09 -3.80
C VAL A 161 -12.63 14.04 -4.20
N GLU A 162 -11.83 15.05 -3.85
CA GLU A 162 -10.39 15.05 -4.10
C GLU A 162 -9.66 13.96 -3.29
N ARG A 163 -10.05 13.76 -2.03
CA ARG A 163 -9.55 12.65 -1.19
C ARG A 163 -9.76 11.31 -1.87
N MET A 164 -10.96 11.02 -2.37
CA MET A 164 -11.24 9.78 -3.11
C MET A 164 -10.46 9.68 -4.42
N CYS A 165 -10.26 10.79 -5.15
CA CYS A 165 -9.43 10.83 -6.35
C CYS A 165 -7.97 10.44 -6.06
N MET A 166 -7.42 10.95 -4.96
CA MET A 166 -6.04 10.68 -4.53
C MET A 166 -5.89 9.26 -3.99
N LEU A 167 -6.82 8.81 -3.15
CA LEU A 167 -6.83 7.45 -2.59
C LEU A 167 -6.98 6.40 -3.69
N SER A 168 -7.85 6.60 -4.68
CA SER A 168 -8.03 5.67 -5.81
C SER A 168 -6.71 5.43 -6.54
N ARG A 169 -5.97 6.50 -6.85
CA ARG A 169 -4.66 6.41 -7.52
C ARG A 169 -3.61 5.78 -6.61
N LEU A 170 -3.58 6.14 -5.33
CA LEU A 170 -2.67 5.57 -4.33
C LEU A 170 -2.84 4.05 -4.24
N ILE A 171 -4.07 3.59 -4.04
CA ILE A 171 -4.39 2.16 -3.90
C ILE A 171 -3.97 1.41 -5.16
N PHE A 172 -4.29 1.92 -6.35
CA PHE A 172 -3.83 1.31 -7.60
C PHE A 172 -2.32 1.18 -7.67
N GLN A 173 -1.57 2.24 -7.34
CA GLN A 173 -0.11 2.22 -7.42
C GLN A 173 0.52 1.26 -6.41
N ILE A 174 -0.07 1.15 -5.21
CA ILE A 174 0.34 0.18 -4.18
C ILE A 174 0.17 -1.24 -4.70
N LEU A 175 -1.02 -1.60 -5.19
CA LEU A 175 -1.28 -2.94 -5.70
C LEU A 175 -0.51 -3.23 -6.98
N GLU A 176 -0.30 -2.23 -7.84
CA GLU A 176 0.53 -2.35 -9.05
C GLU A 176 1.97 -2.71 -8.68
N ARG A 177 2.57 -2.00 -7.71
CA ARG A 177 3.94 -2.29 -7.27
C ARG A 177 4.05 -3.65 -6.61
N ALA A 178 3.07 -4.04 -5.80
CA ALA A 178 3.05 -5.37 -5.18
C ALA A 178 3.02 -6.47 -6.24
N TRP A 179 2.10 -6.42 -7.22
CA TRP A 179 2.00 -7.42 -8.27
C TRP A 179 3.22 -7.47 -9.20
N GLN A 180 3.91 -6.33 -9.39
CA GLN A 180 5.17 -6.28 -10.15
C GLN A 180 6.26 -7.16 -9.53
N THR A 181 6.28 -7.36 -8.22
CA THR A 181 7.27 -8.26 -7.57
C THR A 181 7.11 -9.73 -8.00
N LEU A 182 5.94 -10.12 -8.51
CA LEU A 182 5.67 -11.43 -9.11
C LEU A 182 5.65 -11.39 -10.64
N ASN A 183 6.19 -10.33 -11.27
CA ASN A 183 6.10 -10.10 -12.71
C ASN A 183 4.67 -10.08 -13.26
N HIS A 184 3.68 -9.64 -12.47
CA HIS A 184 2.31 -9.45 -12.95
C HIS A 184 2.06 -7.96 -13.25
N SER A 185 1.41 -7.68 -14.36
CA SER A 185 0.93 -6.34 -14.70
C SER A 185 -0.50 -6.17 -14.18
N LEU A 186 -0.68 -5.28 -13.19
CA LEU A 186 -2.00 -4.75 -12.84
C LEU A 186 -2.38 -3.69 -13.88
N VAL A 187 -3.42 -3.97 -14.66
CA VAL A 187 -3.75 -3.21 -15.87
C VAL A 187 -4.72 -2.07 -15.58
N ASP A 188 -5.80 -2.40 -14.90
CA ASP A 188 -6.79 -1.49 -14.35
C ASP A 188 -7.48 -2.16 -13.15
N MET A 189 -8.14 -1.34 -12.34
CA MET A 189 -8.99 -1.82 -11.25
C MET A 189 -10.11 -0.84 -10.96
N LYS A 190 -11.13 -1.34 -10.27
CA LYS A 190 -12.24 -0.59 -9.71
C LYS A 190 -12.23 -0.69 -8.18
N VAL A 191 -12.50 0.42 -7.51
CA VAL A 191 -12.80 0.47 -6.07
C VAL A 191 -14.05 1.28 -5.79
N GLU A 192 -14.61 1.11 -4.59
CA GLU A 192 -15.74 1.87 -4.07
C GLU A 192 -15.38 2.42 -2.68
N PHE A 193 -15.94 3.56 -2.32
CA PHE A 193 -15.72 4.19 -1.02
C PHE A 193 -17.04 4.28 -0.25
N GLY A 194 -16.93 4.37 1.06
CA GLY A 194 -18.04 4.67 1.93
C GLY A 194 -17.64 5.63 3.04
N VAL A 195 -18.65 6.20 3.69
CA VAL A 195 -18.52 7.04 4.88
C VAL A 195 -18.83 6.18 6.10
N ASP A 196 -17.89 6.06 7.03
CA ASP A 196 -18.09 5.28 8.26
C ASP A 196 -18.90 6.04 9.33
N SER A 197 -19.15 5.43 10.48
CA SER A 197 -19.92 6.04 11.58
C SER A 197 -19.30 7.33 12.14
N ASN A 198 -18.01 7.56 11.90
CA ASN A 198 -17.30 8.77 12.32
C ASN A 198 -17.30 9.87 11.26
N GLY A 199 -17.95 9.65 10.11
CA GLY A 199 -17.92 10.58 8.99
C GLY A 199 -16.64 10.49 8.13
N GLU A 200 -15.79 9.47 8.35
CA GLU A 200 -14.54 9.34 7.60
C GLU A 200 -14.75 8.58 6.29
N ILE A 201 -14.14 9.08 5.22
CA ILE A 201 -14.06 8.37 3.93
C ILE A 201 -13.04 7.25 4.03
N VAL A 202 -13.52 6.04 3.81
CA VAL A 202 -12.74 4.79 3.82
C VAL A 202 -12.94 4.01 2.53
N LEU A 203 -11.88 3.36 2.05
CA LEU A 203 -12.01 2.32 1.03
C LEU A 203 -12.92 1.22 1.56
N SER A 204 -13.97 0.88 0.81
CA SER A 204 -14.94 -0.12 1.22
C SER A 204 -15.26 -1.10 0.08
N ASP A 205 -16.38 -1.81 0.21
CA ASP A 205 -16.73 -2.97 -0.62
C ASP A 205 -15.67 -4.08 -0.58
N VAL A 206 -15.29 -4.62 -1.74
CA VAL A 206 -14.34 -5.71 -1.90
C VAL A 206 -13.37 -5.41 -3.04
N ILE A 207 -12.13 -5.86 -2.89
CA ILE A 207 -11.17 -5.96 -3.99
C ILE A 207 -10.86 -7.45 -4.15
N ASP A 208 -11.41 -8.04 -5.21
CA ASP A 208 -11.19 -9.44 -5.56
C ASP A 208 -10.85 -9.60 -7.05
N ASN A 209 -10.81 -10.84 -7.54
CA ASN A 209 -10.48 -11.12 -8.93
C ASN A 209 -11.56 -10.69 -9.95
N ASP A 210 -12.67 -10.11 -9.49
CA ASP A 210 -13.66 -9.42 -10.31
C ASP A 210 -13.31 -7.94 -10.53
N SER A 211 -12.50 -7.38 -9.62
CA SER A 211 -12.27 -5.95 -9.41
C SER A 211 -11.14 -5.38 -10.27
N TRP A 212 -10.30 -6.22 -10.88
CA TRP A 212 -9.14 -5.80 -11.66
C TRP A 212 -8.97 -6.55 -12.99
N ARG A 213 -7.97 -6.12 -13.76
CA ARG A 213 -7.32 -6.91 -14.81
C ARG A 213 -5.88 -7.22 -14.44
N LEU A 214 -5.51 -8.50 -14.48
CA LEU A 214 -4.21 -8.98 -14.04
C LEU A 214 -3.56 -9.86 -15.10
N TRP A 215 -2.46 -9.38 -15.69
CA TRP A 215 -1.76 -10.05 -16.80
C TRP A 215 -0.38 -10.54 -16.36
N PRO A 216 -0.17 -11.85 -16.19
CA PRO A 216 1.14 -12.43 -15.97
C PRO A 216 2.12 -12.04 -17.08
N ASN A 217 3.31 -11.58 -16.70
CA ASN A 217 4.37 -11.09 -17.59
C ASN A 217 3.93 -9.95 -18.54
N GLY A 218 2.83 -9.25 -18.22
CA GLY A 218 2.23 -8.27 -19.10
C GLY A 218 1.53 -8.85 -20.34
N ASP A 219 1.38 -10.17 -20.44
CA ASP A 219 0.74 -10.83 -21.57
C ASP A 219 -0.77 -11.00 -21.33
N LYS A 220 -1.57 -10.23 -22.07
CA LYS A 220 -3.03 -10.30 -22.05
C LYS A 220 -3.57 -11.71 -22.30
N ARG A 221 -2.88 -12.55 -23.07
CA ARG A 221 -3.32 -13.94 -23.35
C ARG A 221 -3.29 -14.83 -22.12
N LEU A 222 -2.52 -14.45 -21.11
CA LEU A 222 -2.37 -15.16 -19.84
C LEU A 222 -3.25 -14.59 -18.73
N MET A 223 -4.20 -13.68 -19.06
CA MET A 223 -5.04 -13.01 -18.07
C MET A 223 -5.70 -14.00 -17.08
N LEU A 224 -5.64 -13.66 -15.80
CA LEU A 224 -6.17 -14.50 -14.71
C LEU A 224 -7.49 -13.99 -14.15
N ASP A 225 -7.87 -12.77 -14.51
CA ASP A 225 -9.04 -12.09 -13.95
C ASP A 225 -10.37 -12.49 -14.63
N LYS A 226 -11.45 -11.96 -14.09
CA LYS A 226 -12.83 -12.16 -14.59
C LYS A 226 -13.04 -11.83 -16.07
N GLN A 227 -12.14 -11.07 -16.72
CA GLN A 227 -12.23 -10.85 -18.16
C GLN A 227 -12.21 -12.17 -18.95
N VAL A 228 -11.60 -13.24 -18.44
CA VAL A 228 -11.71 -14.59 -19.04
C VAL A 228 -13.18 -15.02 -19.16
N TYR A 229 -13.96 -14.90 -18.09
CA TYR A 229 -15.39 -15.22 -18.08
C TYR A 229 -16.21 -14.29 -18.98
N ARG A 230 -15.88 -12.99 -19.00
CA ARG A 230 -16.55 -11.99 -19.85
C ARG A 230 -16.35 -12.27 -21.35
N ASN A 231 -15.21 -12.83 -21.74
CA ASN A 231 -14.88 -13.09 -23.15
C ASN A 231 -15.54 -14.36 -23.71
N LEU A 232 -16.04 -15.26 -22.86
CA LEU A 232 -16.69 -16.48 -23.31
C LEU A 232 -18.04 -16.17 -23.93
N VAL A 233 -18.28 -16.68 -25.14
CA VAL A 233 -19.61 -16.67 -25.79
C VAL A 233 -20.48 -17.73 -25.14
N ASP A 234 -20.02 -18.99 -25.16
CA ASP A 234 -20.65 -20.11 -24.50
C ASP A 234 -19.91 -20.48 -23.21
N VAL A 235 -20.67 -20.91 -22.19
CA VAL A 235 -20.12 -21.34 -20.90
C VAL A 235 -20.38 -22.82 -20.73
N ASP A 236 -19.31 -23.60 -20.71
CA ASP A 236 -19.34 -25.03 -20.45
C ASP A 236 -18.59 -25.37 -19.15
N SER A 237 -18.68 -26.63 -18.72
CA SER A 237 -18.05 -27.09 -17.48
C SER A 237 -16.52 -26.94 -17.49
N ALA A 238 -15.88 -27.12 -18.66
CA ALA A 238 -14.42 -27.04 -18.78
C ALA A 238 -13.92 -25.60 -18.64
N SER A 239 -14.59 -24.65 -19.29
CA SER A 239 -14.30 -23.23 -19.19
C SER A 239 -14.59 -22.67 -17.80
N MET A 240 -15.65 -23.14 -17.12
CA MET A 240 -15.91 -22.80 -15.72
C MET A 240 -14.83 -23.33 -14.77
N GLU A 241 -14.34 -24.56 -14.96
CA GLU A 241 -13.25 -25.11 -14.13
C GLU A 241 -11.93 -24.35 -14.34
N LYS A 242 -11.64 -23.91 -15.57
CA LYS A 242 -10.51 -23.02 -15.84
C LYS A 242 -10.63 -21.69 -15.11
N ILE A 243 -11.81 -21.07 -15.13
CA ILE A 243 -12.05 -19.81 -14.39
C ILE A 243 -11.90 -20.03 -12.89
N ARG A 244 -12.47 -21.11 -12.35
CA ARG A 244 -12.32 -21.48 -10.94
C ARG A 244 -10.86 -21.65 -10.56
N SER A 245 -10.08 -22.35 -11.39
CA SER A 245 -8.64 -22.55 -11.22
C SER A 245 -7.86 -21.23 -11.23
N ASN A 246 -8.21 -20.29 -12.11
CA ASN A 246 -7.62 -18.96 -12.13
C ASN A 246 -7.92 -18.19 -10.83
N PHE A 247 -9.16 -18.23 -10.33
CA PHE A 247 -9.52 -17.58 -9.06
C PHE A 247 -8.79 -18.20 -7.87
N ALA A 248 -8.67 -19.52 -7.82
CA ALA A 248 -7.91 -20.22 -6.79
C ALA A 248 -6.42 -19.80 -6.81
N LEU A 249 -5.81 -19.78 -8.00
CA LEU A 249 -4.42 -19.36 -8.19
C LEU A 249 -4.19 -17.90 -7.76
N VAL A 250 -5.09 -17.00 -8.12
CA VAL A 250 -5.01 -15.60 -7.70
C VAL A 250 -5.19 -15.46 -6.20
N ALA A 251 -6.11 -16.18 -5.58
CA ALA A 251 -6.31 -16.16 -4.13
C ALA A 251 -5.05 -16.62 -3.37
N GLU A 252 -4.45 -17.74 -3.79
CA GLU A 252 -3.21 -18.25 -3.22
C GLU A 252 -2.04 -17.26 -3.40
N ARG A 253 -1.85 -16.74 -4.62
CA ARG A 253 -0.77 -15.78 -4.90
C ARG A 253 -0.94 -14.48 -4.11
N THR A 254 -2.17 -13.97 -4.02
CA THR A 254 -2.49 -12.77 -3.26
C THR A 254 -2.15 -12.98 -1.78
N GLU A 255 -2.65 -14.06 -1.19
CA GLU A 255 -2.43 -14.33 0.23
C GLU A 255 -0.94 -14.50 0.57
N ASN A 256 -0.20 -15.25 -0.24
CA ASN A 256 1.24 -15.42 -0.05
C ASN A 256 2.02 -14.11 -0.25
N LEU A 257 1.72 -13.38 -1.33
CA LEU A 257 2.38 -12.11 -1.65
C LEU A 257 2.15 -11.08 -0.55
N PHE A 258 0.91 -10.69 -0.32
CA PHE A 258 0.61 -9.55 0.57
C PHE A 258 0.97 -9.85 2.03
N LYS A 259 0.84 -11.11 2.48
CA LYS A 259 1.33 -11.52 3.81
C LYS A 259 2.84 -11.42 3.93
N SER A 260 3.60 -11.85 2.91
CA SER A 260 5.07 -11.78 2.93
C SER A 260 5.63 -10.36 2.85
N LEU A 261 4.86 -9.42 2.30
CA LEU A 261 5.26 -8.01 2.24
C LEU A 261 5.13 -7.30 3.60
N ILE A 262 4.23 -7.74 4.49
CA ILE A 262 4.08 -7.14 5.81
C ILE A 262 5.25 -7.60 6.70
N PRO A 263 6.05 -6.69 7.28
CA PRO A 263 7.14 -7.07 8.17
C PRO A 263 6.61 -7.86 9.38
N SER A 264 7.12 -9.07 9.56
CA SER A 264 6.86 -9.85 10.76
C SER A 264 7.78 -9.39 11.90
N GLN A 265 7.31 -9.50 13.15
CA GLN A 265 8.23 -9.44 14.28
C GLN A 265 9.22 -10.60 14.17
N ALA A 266 10.50 -10.30 14.34
CA ALA A 266 11.53 -11.33 14.38
C ALA A 266 11.47 -12.06 15.72
N ASP A 267 11.73 -13.36 15.72
CA ASP A 267 11.94 -14.11 16.96
C ASP A 267 13.18 -13.56 17.68
N ASP A 268 13.12 -13.43 19.01
CA ASP A 268 14.16 -12.81 19.87
C ASP A 268 15.57 -13.40 19.68
N ASN A 269 15.69 -14.62 19.14
CA ASN A 269 16.96 -15.32 18.94
C ASN A 269 17.50 -15.30 17.49
N SER A 270 16.82 -14.63 16.56
CA SER A 270 17.23 -14.60 15.15
C SER A 270 18.18 -13.44 14.84
N ILE A 271 19.23 -13.70 14.06
CA ILE A 271 20.05 -12.61 13.48
C ILE A 271 19.22 -11.96 12.38
N VAL A 272 18.74 -10.74 12.65
CA VAL A 272 17.95 -9.96 11.69
C VAL A 272 18.87 -9.03 10.89
N PRO A 273 19.04 -9.24 9.57
CA PRO A 273 19.84 -8.36 8.73
C PRO A 273 19.24 -6.94 8.72
N PRO A 274 20.04 -5.87 8.97
CA PRO A 274 19.53 -4.52 8.96
C PRO A 274 19.17 -4.04 7.55
N GLN A 275 18.19 -3.14 7.48
CA GLN A 275 17.88 -2.30 6.32
C GLN A 275 18.63 -0.97 6.38
N VAL A 276 18.85 -0.44 7.58
CA VAL A 276 19.59 0.80 7.82
C VAL A 276 20.61 0.59 8.93
N GLY A 277 21.87 0.92 8.63
CA GLY A 277 22.92 1.03 9.62
C GLY A 277 22.95 2.43 10.22
N ILE A 278 23.30 2.56 11.50
CA ILE A 278 23.54 3.85 12.14
C ILE A 278 24.88 3.77 12.86
N ILE A 279 25.77 4.71 12.60
CA ILE A 279 27.05 4.83 13.31
C ILE A 279 27.05 6.15 14.05
N MET A 280 27.16 6.11 15.38
CA MET A 280 27.23 7.31 16.22
C MET A 280 28.61 7.49 16.83
N GLY A 281 29.11 8.72 16.83
CA GLY A 281 30.44 9.09 17.31
C GLY A 281 30.61 8.98 18.82
N SER A 282 29.52 9.07 19.58
CA SER A 282 29.50 9.12 21.04
C SER A 282 28.21 8.54 21.59
N LYS A 283 28.28 7.92 22.76
CA LYS A 283 27.10 7.45 23.51
C LYS A 283 26.17 8.60 23.94
N SER A 284 26.68 9.84 24.02
CA SER A 284 25.87 11.02 24.29
C SER A 284 24.78 11.26 23.23
N ASP A 285 24.97 10.76 22.01
CA ASP A 285 24.09 11.02 20.87
C ASP A 285 22.97 9.97 20.77
N GLU A 286 22.90 9.03 21.71
CA GLU A 286 21.93 7.93 21.73
C GLU A 286 20.48 8.44 21.64
N ALA A 287 20.11 9.48 22.41
CA ALA A 287 18.76 10.04 22.36
C ALA A 287 18.38 10.60 20.98
N PHE A 288 19.36 11.19 20.27
CA PHE A 288 19.17 11.68 18.91
C PHE A 288 19.03 10.51 17.92
N VAL A 289 19.86 9.47 18.06
CA VAL A 289 19.76 8.24 17.26
C VAL A 289 18.41 7.55 17.46
N GLN A 290 17.91 7.47 18.69
CA GLN A 290 16.58 6.91 18.96
C GLN A 290 15.46 7.71 18.28
N SER A 291 15.64 9.02 18.09
CA SER A 291 14.69 9.84 17.31
C SER A 291 14.74 9.52 15.81
N ILE A 292 15.93 9.20 15.26
CA ILE A 292 16.07 8.70 13.88
C ILE A 292 15.40 7.33 13.75
N VAL A 293 15.63 6.41 14.68
CA VAL A 293 15.02 5.07 14.68
C VAL A 293 13.50 5.18 14.70
N LYS A 294 12.92 5.99 15.60
CA LYS A 294 11.46 6.24 15.62
C LYS A 294 10.94 6.80 14.29
N SER A 295 11.71 7.69 13.65
CA SER A 295 11.34 8.19 12.33
C SER A 295 11.38 7.09 11.27
N LEU A 296 12.36 6.19 11.29
CA LEU A 296 12.46 5.05 10.37
C LEU A 296 11.27 4.09 10.54
N GLU A 297 10.89 3.81 11.79
CA GLU A 297 9.74 2.96 12.13
C GLU A 297 8.42 3.52 11.61
N LYS A 298 8.22 4.85 11.65
CA LYS A 298 7.07 5.54 11.05
C LYS A 298 6.91 5.21 9.56
N PHE A 299 8.04 5.09 8.84
CA PHE A 299 8.07 4.73 7.42
C PHE A 299 8.13 3.22 7.14
N GLY A 300 8.05 2.37 8.18
CA GLY A 300 8.06 0.92 8.03
C GLY A 300 9.45 0.28 7.98
N VAL A 301 10.50 1.03 8.29
CA VAL A 301 11.87 0.51 8.37
C VAL A 301 12.13 0.08 9.81
N TYR A 302 11.85 -1.20 10.10
CA TYR A 302 11.96 -1.76 11.46
C TYR A 302 13.31 -2.41 11.76
N ARG A 303 14.11 -2.69 10.72
CA ARG A 303 15.40 -3.39 10.85
C ARG A 303 16.55 -2.40 10.86
N THR A 304 16.87 -1.85 12.03
CA THR A 304 17.99 -0.91 12.19
C THR A 304 19.11 -1.52 13.03
N LYS A 305 20.37 -1.25 12.67
CA LYS A 305 21.53 -1.65 13.50
C LYS A 305 22.39 -0.44 13.84
N SER A 306 22.50 -0.13 15.13
CA SER A 306 23.37 0.93 15.63
C SER A 306 24.74 0.42 16.07
N HIS A 307 25.76 1.26 15.87
CA HIS A 307 27.13 1.09 16.34
C HIS A 307 27.61 2.39 16.99
N ILE A 308 28.35 2.28 18.10
CA ILE A 308 29.03 3.43 18.72
C ILE A 308 30.51 3.32 18.35
N SER A 309 31.01 4.26 17.55
CA SER A 309 32.42 4.30 17.15
C SER A 309 32.85 5.70 16.74
N SER A 310 34.09 6.06 17.04
CA SER A 310 34.66 7.35 16.67
C SER A 310 35.72 7.19 15.59
N ALA A 311 35.55 7.84 14.44
CA ALA A 311 36.57 7.89 13.40
C ALA A 311 37.89 8.53 13.86
N HIS A 312 37.86 9.37 14.90
CA HIS A 312 39.05 10.04 15.44
C HIS A 312 39.72 9.26 16.58
N LYS A 313 38.94 8.61 17.45
CA LYS A 313 39.45 7.95 18.66
C LYS A 313 39.61 6.44 18.52
N SER A 314 38.89 5.83 17.58
CA SER A 314 38.80 4.39 17.40
C SER A 314 38.62 4.05 15.92
N THR A 315 39.55 4.53 15.08
CA THR A 315 39.46 4.43 13.62
C THR A 315 39.33 2.98 13.15
N ASP A 316 40.18 2.08 13.62
CA ASP A 316 40.14 0.65 13.24
C ASP A 316 38.80 0.00 13.60
N TYR A 317 38.27 0.30 14.79
CA TYR A 317 36.97 -0.20 15.21
C TYR A 317 35.83 0.37 14.33
N THR A 318 35.97 1.61 13.85
CA THR A 318 35.03 2.22 12.91
C THR A 318 35.04 1.47 11.58
N LEU A 319 36.23 1.15 11.04
CA LEU A 319 36.37 0.37 9.81
C LEU A 319 35.74 -1.02 9.97
N THR A 320 35.98 -1.71 11.08
CA THR A 320 35.32 -2.99 11.38
C THR A 320 33.79 -2.86 11.47
N ALA A 321 33.27 -1.78 12.06
CA ALA A 321 31.83 -1.55 12.11
C ALA A 321 31.23 -1.32 10.72
N ILE A 322 31.93 -0.61 9.84
CA ILE A 322 31.55 -0.40 8.45
C ILE A 322 31.54 -1.73 7.67
N GLU A 323 32.58 -2.55 7.81
CA GLU A 323 32.65 -3.88 7.19
C GLU A 323 31.49 -4.79 7.64
N LYS A 324 31.14 -4.76 8.94
CA LYS A 324 30.00 -5.48 9.50
C LYS A 324 28.66 -5.02 8.93
N LEU A 325 28.54 -3.79 8.43
CA LEU A 325 27.34 -3.30 7.75
C LEU A 325 27.38 -3.64 6.26
N ASN A 326 28.54 -3.50 5.61
CA ASN A 326 28.77 -3.79 4.19
C ASN A 326 28.45 -5.25 3.81
N GLN A 327 28.61 -6.20 4.75
CA GLN A 327 28.29 -7.61 4.49
C GLN A 327 26.79 -7.85 4.21
N TRP A 328 25.91 -6.95 4.63
CA TRP A 328 24.46 -7.12 4.50
C TRP A 328 23.94 -6.50 3.22
N THR A 329 23.55 -7.33 2.25
CA THR A 329 22.88 -6.86 1.02
C THR A 329 21.53 -6.18 1.29
N SER A 330 20.91 -6.47 2.43
CA SER A 330 19.69 -5.81 2.90
C SER A 330 19.93 -4.38 3.40
N CYS A 331 21.15 -4.03 3.82
CA CYS A 331 21.46 -2.71 4.34
C CYS A 331 21.60 -1.73 3.18
N LYS A 332 20.63 -0.82 3.02
CA LYS A 332 20.56 0.09 1.87
C LYS A 332 21.08 1.49 2.17
N CYS A 333 21.26 1.82 3.43
CA CYS A 333 21.73 3.13 3.85
C CYS A 333 22.47 3.04 5.19
N ILE A 334 23.51 3.87 5.37
CA ILE A 334 24.14 4.12 6.67
C ILE A 334 23.92 5.58 7.06
N ILE A 335 23.45 5.82 8.28
CA ILE A 335 23.33 7.16 8.86
C ILE A 335 24.49 7.40 9.82
N ALA A 336 25.33 8.39 9.52
CA ALA A 336 26.44 8.80 10.38
C ALA A 336 26.02 9.98 11.26
N VAL A 337 26.13 9.80 12.57
CA VAL A 337 25.77 10.79 13.59
C VAL A 337 27.02 11.20 14.35
N ALA A 338 27.54 12.39 14.06
CA ALA A 338 28.65 12.97 14.79
C ALA A 338 28.49 14.49 14.89
N GLY A 339 28.62 15.02 16.11
CA GLY A 339 28.68 16.47 16.33
C GLY A 339 30.07 17.04 16.06
N ARG A 340 30.18 18.37 16.11
CA ARG A 340 31.44 19.10 15.86
C ARG A 340 31.97 18.83 14.44
N SER A 341 33.29 18.69 14.30
CA SER A 341 33.92 18.25 13.05
C SER A 341 33.60 16.78 12.76
N ASN A 342 32.64 16.55 11.86
CA ASN A 342 32.17 15.22 11.47
C ASN A 342 33.18 14.52 10.53
N GLY A 343 34.18 13.87 11.10
CA GLY A 343 35.02 12.92 10.36
C GLY A 343 34.37 11.54 10.17
N LEU A 344 33.37 11.19 10.99
CA LEU A 344 32.73 9.88 10.98
C LEU A 344 32.04 9.60 9.65
N GLY A 345 31.20 10.53 9.20
CA GLY A 345 30.48 10.42 7.95
C GLY A 345 31.38 10.23 6.74
N LEU A 346 32.47 11.00 6.67
CA LEU A 346 33.43 10.94 5.57
C LEU A 346 34.20 9.63 5.56
N VAL A 347 34.68 9.17 6.73
CA VAL A 347 35.36 7.87 6.85
C VAL A 347 34.43 6.71 6.50
N THR A 348 33.17 6.77 6.95
CA THR A 348 32.15 5.79 6.55
C THR A 348 31.93 5.79 5.05
N ALA A 349 31.76 6.97 4.42
CA ALA A 349 31.53 7.08 2.99
C ALA A 349 32.73 6.64 2.15
N ALA A 350 33.95 6.85 2.64
CA ALA A 350 35.18 6.44 1.97
C ALA A 350 35.36 4.91 1.93
N ASN A 351 34.78 4.20 2.90
CA ASN A 351 35.02 2.77 3.12
C ASN A 351 33.74 1.92 3.00
N SER A 352 32.64 2.50 2.54
CA SER A 352 31.37 1.80 2.35
C SER A 352 30.93 1.83 0.89
N THR A 353 30.39 0.72 0.44
CA THR A 353 29.65 0.63 -0.83
C THR A 353 28.17 0.99 -0.66
N ILE A 354 27.72 1.18 0.58
CA ILE A 354 26.36 1.55 0.95
C ILE A 354 26.28 3.09 1.04
N PRO A 355 25.23 3.73 0.49
CA PRO A 355 25.04 5.18 0.62
C PRO A 355 25.10 5.66 2.07
N VAL A 356 25.79 6.79 2.30
CA VAL A 356 25.98 7.38 3.63
C VAL A 356 25.28 8.73 3.73
N ILE A 357 24.45 8.89 4.75
CA ILE A 357 23.77 10.13 5.11
C ILE A 357 24.38 10.67 6.40
N ASN A 358 24.96 11.86 6.34
CA ASN A 358 25.34 12.62 7.52
C ASN A 358 24.08 13.20 8.19
N CYS A 359 23.89 12.91 9.46
CA CYS A 359 22.86 13.52 10.29
C CYS A 359 23.47 13.99 11.61
N PRO A 360 24.26 15.08 11.59
CA PRO A 360 24.89 15.61 12.79
C PRO A 360 23.84 16.10 13.81
N PRO A 361 24.04 15.83 15.12
CA PRO A 361 23.17 16.35 16.18
C PRO A 361 23.48 17.83 16.41
N MET A 362 22.59 18.71 15.93
CA MET A 362 22.75 20.17 16.03
C MET A 362 21.82 20.73 17.12
N SER A 363 22.30 20.80 18.36
CA SER A 363 21.53 21.39 19.48
C SER A 363 21.79 22.89 19.66
N ASP A 364 22.99 23.38 19.34
CA ASP A 364 23.34 24.81 19.33
C ASP A 364 23.42 25.31 17.89
N LEU A 365 22.53 26.25 17.54
CA LEU A 365 22.45 26.81 16.19
C LEU A 365 23.71 27.60 15.81
N THR A 366 24.40 28.23 16.76
CA THR A 366 25.61 29.01 16.49
C THR A 366 26.77 28.09 16.12
N ALA A 367 26.97 27.04 16.90
CA ALA A 367 27.96 26.00 16.60
C ALA A 367 27.61 25.25 15.30
N ALA A 368 26.33 24.96 15.08
CA ALA A 368 25.84 24.26 13.90
C ALA A 368 26.21 24.96 12.59
N MET A 369 26.20 26.31 12.54
CA MET A 369 26.59 27.08 11.35
C MET A 369 28.05 26.84 10.93
N VAL A 370 28.91 26.50 11.89
CA VAL A 370 30.32 26.18 11.63
C VAL A 370 30.48 24.68 11.38
N ASP A 371 29.92 23.86 12.26
CA ASP A 371 30.08 22.40 12.26
C ASP A 371 29.51 21.73 11.01
N ILE A 372 28.41 22.26 10.44
CA ILE A 372 27.77 21.70 9.24
C ILE A 372 28.72 21.57 8.05
N TRP A 373 29.68 22.49 7.91
CA TRP A 373 30.63 22.48 6.81
C TRP A 373 31.50 21.22 6.78
N SER A 374 31.72 20.60 7.94
CA SER A 374 32.43 19.31 8.04
C SER A 374 31.66 18.15 7.40
N SER A 375 30.33 18.27 7.25
CA SER A 375 29.48 17.28 6.58
C SER A 375 29.20 17.62 5.11
N LEU A 376 29.28 18.90 4.73
CA LEU A 376 28.95 19.38 3.37
C LEU A 376 30.14 19.41 2.41
N ARG A 377 31.30 19.90 2.87
CA ARG A 377 32.48 20.06 2.02
C ARG A 377 33.40 18.87 2.17
N VAL A 378 33.29 17.94 1.23
CA VAL A 378 34.03 16.68 1.24
C VAL A 378 35.15 16.66 0.19
N PRO A 379 36.24 15.91 0.42
CA PRO A 379 37.23 15.61 -0.61
C PRO A 379 36.62 14.98 -1.88
N SER A 380 37.31 15.13 -3.01
CA SER A 380 36.91 14.49 -4.27
C SER A 380 36.86 12.96 -4.14
N GLY A 381 35.86 12.33 -4.75
CA GLY A 381 35.67 10.87 -4.70
C GLY A 381 34.77 10.38 -3.57
N LEU A 382 34.22 11.28 -2.74
CA LEU A 382 33.25 10.95 -1.70
C LEU A 382 31.84 11.43 -2.07
N GLY A 383 30.84 10.58 -1.81
CA GLY A 383 29.44 10.82 -2.17
C GLY A 383 28.46 10.83 -0.99
N CYS A 384 28.89 11.20 0.22
CA CYS A 384 27.95 11.32 1.33
C CYS A 384 27.03 12.53 1.17
N THR A 385 25.76 12.36 1.55
CA THR A 385 24.76 13.42 1.60
C THR A 385 24.60 13.91 3.04
N THR A 386 23.94 15.05 3.23
CA THR A 386 23.67 15.58 4.58
C THR A 386 22.19 15.88 4.73
N CYS A 387 21.58 15.37 5.79
CA CYS A 387 20.24 15.72 6.24
C CYS A 387 20.31 16.35 7.63
N LEU A 388 19.55 17.42 7.85
CA LEU A 388 19.45 18.06 9.16
C LEU A 388 18.18 17.58 9.86
N GLY A 389 18.34 17.09 11.08
CA GLY A 389 17.22 16.62 11.89
C GLY A 389 16.86 15.14 11.68
N PRO A 390 16.35 14.49 12.74
CA PRO A 390 16.14 13.05 12.73
C PRO A 390 15.05 12.60 11.76
N GLU A 391 13.97 13.37 11.60
CA GLU A 391 12.86 13.02 10.70
C GLU A 391 13.29 13.07 9.23
N SER A 392 14.05 14.09 8.84
CA SER A 392 14.57 14.22 7.47
C SER A 392 15.56 13.10 7.13
N ALA A 393 16.45 12.73 8.06
CA ALA A 393 17.36 11.61 7.86
C ALA A 393 16.62 10.27 7.77
N GLY A 394 15.62 10.05 8.64
CA GLY A 394 14.76 8.87 8.59
C GLY A 394 13.99 8.75 7.27
N MET A 395 13.41 9.85 6.80
CA MET A 395 12.69 9.90 5.51
C MET A 395 13.62 9.66 4.32
N ALA A 396 14.81 10.28 4.31
CA ALA A 396 15.80 10.08 3.25
C ALA A 396 16.26 8.61 3.17
N ALA A 397 16.56 8.00 4.31
CA ALA A 397 16.90 6.58 4.37
C ALA A 397 15.72 5.67 3.96
N ALA A 398 14.49 6.00 4.38
CA ALA A 398 13.29 5.26 3.97
C ALA A 398 13.05 5.32 2.46
N HIS A 399 13.30 6.46 1.82
CA HIS A 399 13.24 6.59 0.35
C HIS A 399 14.26 5.70 -0.35
N ILE A 400 15.46 5.55 0.20
CA ILE A 400 16.47 4.64 -0.36
C ILE A 400 16.00 3.19 -0.24
N VAL A 401 15.54 2.77 0.94
CA VAL A 401 15.02 1.42 1.20
C VAL A 401 13.80 1.11 0.32
N ALA A 402 12.90 2.08 0.13
CA ALA A 402 11.69 1.96 -0.68
C ALA A 402 11.96 1.57 -2.15
N ASN A 403 13.16 1.80 -2.70
CA ASN A 403 13.46 1.39 -4.07
C ASN A 403 13.39 -0.13 -4.26
N GLU A 404 13.70 -0.91 -3.21
CA GLU A 404 13.69 -2.37 -3.26
C GLU A 404 12.63 -3.00 -2.34
N ASP A 405 12.10 -2.25 -1.37
CA ASP A 405 11.10 -2.74 -0.43
C ASP A 405 9.71 -2.16 -0.75
N CYS A 406 8.80 -3.02 -1.21
CA CYS A 406 7.44 -2.63 -1.60
C CYS A 406 6.61 -2.13 -0.41
N TYR A 407 6.84 -2.63 0.80
CA TYR A 407 6.10 -2.22 1.98
C TYR A 407 6.52 -0.82 2.44
N VAL A 408 7.83 -0.58 2.54
CA VAL A 408 8.39 0.74 2.87
C VAL A 408 7.97 1.77 1.80
N TRP A 409 8.04 1.40 0.53
CA TRP A 409 7.55 2.26 -0.55
C TRP A 409 6.08 2.63 -0.39
N SER A 410 5.24 1.64 -0.07
CA SER A 410 3.80 1.85 0.11
C SER A 410 3.53 2.75 1.31
N ARG A 411 4.20 2.56 2.45
CA ARG A 411 4.08 3.45 3.62
C ARG A 411 4.51 4.87 3.33
N VAL A 412 5.68 5.07 2.71
CA VAL A 412 6.16 6.40 2.33
C VAL A 412 5.15 7.09 1.41
N LYS A 413 4.67 6.38 0.38
CA LYS A 413 3.70 6.93 -0.57
C LYS A 413 2.35 7.26 0.08
N THR A 414 1.88 6.41 0.99
CA THR A 414 0.66 6.67 1.77
C THR A 414 0.81 7.90 2.64
N ILE A 415 1.89 8.02 3.42
CA ILE A 415 2.13 9.18 4.30
C ILE A 415 2.17 10.49 3.50
N GLN A 416 2.87 10.51 2.36
CA GLN A 416 2.91 11.68 1.49
C GLN A 416 1.52 12.04 0.93
N THR A 417 0.75 11.04 0.53
CA THR A 417 -0.60 11.25 -0.02
C THR A 417 -1.56 11.76 1.05
N MET A 418 -1.52 11.17 2.25
CA MET A 418 -2.36 11.60 3.38
C MET A 418 -2.00 13.00 3.87
N ALA A 419 -0.72 13.38 3.86
CA ALA A 419 -0.30 14.75 4.18
C ALA A 419 -0.87 15.76 3.18
N ALA A 420 -0.87 15.44 1.88
CA ALA A 420 -1.46 16.30 0.86
C ALA A 420 -3.00 16.37 0.97
N ILE A 421 -3.67 15.25 1.23
CA ILE A 421 -5.13 15.22 1.51
C ILE A 421 -5.45 16.12 2.70
N LYS A 422 -4.67 16.03 3.78
CA LYS A 422 -4.85 16.86 4.96
C LYS A 422 -4.74 18.35 4.64
N LEU A 423 -3.73 18.76 3.87
CA LEU A 423 -3.55 20.15 3.47
C LEU A 423 -4.72 20.68 2.62
N ILE A 424 -5.26 19.86 1.70
CA ILE A 424 -6.43 20.23 0.89
C ILE A 424 -7.67 20.42 1.77
N ALA A 425 -7.87 19.53 2.75
CA ALA A 425 -8.97 19.64 3.70
C ALA A 425 -8.83 20.89 4.59
N GLU A 426 -7.62 21.20 5.06
CA GLU A 426 -7.33 22.41 5.85
C GLU A 426 -7.53 23.71 5.06
N ASP A 427 -7.26 23.73 3.76
CA ASP A 427 -7.50 24.89 2.88
C ASP A 427 -8.99 25.09 2.57
N SER A 428 -9.78 24.00 2.61
CA SER A 428 -11.22 24.02 2.30
C SER A 428 -12.12 24.33 3.51
N ALA A 429 -11.59 24.21 4.74
CA ALA A 429 -12.30 24.41 6.00
C ALA A 429 -12.23 25.87 6.47
#